data_AF-A0AAD7AJX4-F1
#
_entry.id   AF-A0AAD7AJX4-F1
#
_cell.length_a   1.000
_cell.length_b   1.000
_cell.length_c   1.000
_cell.angle_alpha   90.00
_cell.angle_beta   90.00
_cell.angle_gamma   90.00
#
_symmetry.space_group_name_H-M   'P 1'
#
loop_
_entity.id
_entity.type
_entity.pdbx_description
1 polymer ?
#
loop_
_entity_poly.entity_id
_entity_poly.type
_entity_poly.pdbx_seq_one_letter_code
_entity_poly.pdbx_strand_id
1 'polypeptide(L)' 'HLERALTKTLPSGWSYIGCKVDVGNRILVAASQVSTTNTPQMCISFCSSKGYTMAGVEF' A
#
# COMPACT_ATOMS: atom_id res chain seq x y z
N HIS A 1 16.95 -6.36 1.60
CA HIS A 1 17.21 -5.37 2.68
C HIS A 1 16.09 -4.35 2.92
N LEU A 2 15.18 -4.08 1.98
CA LEU A 2 14.08 -3.10 2.16
C LEU A 2 12.84 -3.64 2.91
N GLU A 3 12.62 -4.95 2.90
CA GLU A 3 11.43 -5.60 3.46
C GLU A 3 11.30 -5.45 4.98
N ARG A 4 12.43 -5.30 5.68
CA ARG A 4 12.50 -5.26 7.15
C ARG A 4 12.21 -3.88 7.74
N ALA A 5 12.28 -2.82 6.92
CA ALA A 5 11.98 -1.45 7.36
C ALA A 5 10.48 -1.14 7.25
N LEU A 6 9.80 -1.71 6.24
CA LEU A 6 8.38 -1.50 5.99
C LEU A 6 7.49 -2.18 7.02
N THR A 7 7.85 -3.39 7.47
CA THR A 7 7.06 -4.13 8.48
C THR A 7 7.04 -3.44 9.85
N LYS A 8 8.02 -2.57 10.15
CA LYS A 8 8.08 -1.84 11.43
C LYS A 8 7.10 -0.67 11.49
N THR A 9 6.62 -0.20 10.35
CA THR A 9 5.86 1.03 10.23
C THR A 9 4.41 0.84 9.81
N LEU A 10 3.98 -0.38 9.49
CA LEU A 10 2.57 -0.63 9.11
C LEU A 10 1.64 -0.62 10.34
N PRO A 11 0.36 -0.22 10.17
CA PRO A 11 -0.65 -0.37 11.20
C PRO A 11 -0.85 -1.83 11.64
N SER A 12 -1.34 -2.03 12.87
CA SER A 12 -1.67 -3.36 13.38
C SER A 12 -2.65 -4.08 12.44
N GLY A 13 -2.42 -5.37 12.21
CA GLY A 13 -3.23 -6.19 11.29
C GLY A 13 -2.81 -6.13 9.82
N TRP A 14 -1.85 -5.28 9.45
CA TRP A 14 -1.30 -5.22 8.09
C TRP A 14 0.05 -5.92 7.99
N SER A 15 0.26 -6.62 6.89
CA SER A 15 1.52 -7.31 6.58
C SER A 15 2.00 -6.92 5.20
N TYR A 16 3.30 -6.71 5.07
CA TYR A 16 3.93 -6.47 3.78
C TYR A 16 4.03 -7.77 2.99
N ILE A 17 3.50 -7.81 1.76
CA ILE A 17 3.45 -9.02 0.90
C ILE A 17 4.42 -8.97 -0.29
N GLY A 18 5.39 -8.06 -0.24
CA GLY A 18 6.38 -7.86 -1.31
C GLY A 18 5.93 -6.86 -2.38
N CYS A 19 6.90 -6.40 -3.19
CA CYS A 19 6.61 -5.63 -4.40
C CYS A 19 5.98 -6.56 -5.45
N LYS A 20 4.94 -6.06 -6.12
CA LYS A 20 4.29 -6.73 -7.25
C LYS A 20 4.45 -5.87 -8.49
N VAL A 21 4.65 -6.52 -9.63
CA VAL A 21 4.84 -5.84 -10.91
C VAL A 21 3.46 -5.51 -11.48
N ASP A 22 3.12 -4.22 -11.51
CA ASP A 22 1.89 -3.73 -12.13
C ASP A 22 2.15 -3.47 -13.62
N VAL A 23 1.84 -4.46 -14.47
CA VAL A 23 1.97 -4.39 -15.94
C VAL A 23 0.65 -4.71 -16.61
N GLY A 24 0.21 -3.85 -17.52
CA GLY A 24 -1.08 -3.97 -18.20
C GLY A 24 -2.22 -3.41 -17.36
N ASN A 25 -3.09 -4.27 -16.84
CA ASN A 25 -4.18 -3.86 -15.96
C ASN A 25 -3.68 -3.71 -14.51
N ARG A 26 -4.14 -2.65 -13.84
CA ARG A 26 -3.78 -2.37 -12.45
C ARG A 26 -4.09 -3.55 -11.54
N ILE A 27 -3.16 -3.90 -10.66
CA ILE A 27 -3.37 -4.96 -9.66
C ILE A 27 -4.46 -4.53 -8.67
N LEU A 28 -4.49 -3.24 -8.33
CA LEU A 28 -5.52 -2.61 -7.50
C LEU A 28 -6.35 -1.66 -8.36
N VAL A 29 -7.58 -2.06 -8.68
CA VAL A 29 -8.50 -1.29 -9.54
C VAL A 29 -9.55 -0.47 -8.77
N ALA A 30 -9.64 -0.63 -7.45
CA ALA A 30 -10.78 -0.15 -6.68
C ALA A 30 -10.73 1.36 -6.38
N ALA A 31 -9.68 1.83 -5.71
CA ALA A 31 -9.50 3.24 -5.39
C ALA A 31 -8.01 3.60 -5.42
N SER A 32 -7.72 4.83 -5.84
CA SER A 32 -6.37 5.39 -5.86
C SER A 32 -6.37 6.81 -5.32
N GLN A 33 -5.22 7.22 -4.80
CA GLN A 33 -4.93 8.60 -4.46
C GLN A 33 -3.49 8.91 -4.88
N VAL A 34 -3.26 10.15 -5.31
CA VAL A 34 -1.92 10.65 -5.64
C VAL A 34 -1.58 11.72 -4.61
N SER A 35 -0.43 11.58 -3.96
CA SER A 35 0.08 12.49 -2.94
C SER A 35 1.57 12.72 -3.18
N THR A 36 2.03 13.96 -3.02
CA THR A 36 3.46 14.29 -3.01
C THR A 36 4.20 13.64 -1.84
N THR A 37 3.46 13.29 -0.79
CA THR A 37 3.96 12.48 0.32
C THR A 37 3.26 11.12 0.25
N ASN A 38 3.82 10.18 -0.51
CA ASN A 38 3.30 8.82 -0.62
C ASN A 38 4.03 7.91 0.38
N THR A 39 3.36 7.53 1.47
CA THR A 39 3.89 6.55 2.44
C THR A 39 2.96 5.36 2.57
N PRO A 40 3.49 4.15 2.88
CA PRO A 40 2.66 2.97 3.11
C PRO A 40 1.52 3.21 4.12
N GLN A 41 1.80 3.90 5.23
CA GLN A 41 0.80 4.18 6.27
C GLN A 41 -0.32 5.10 5.79
N MET A 42 -0.01 6.10 4.97
CA MET A 42 -1.04 6.97 4.40
C MET A 42 -1.90 6.21 3.40
N CYS A 43 -1.30 5.39 2.55
CA CYS A 43 -2.07 4.57 1.61
C CYS A 43 -2.93 3.53 2.33
N ILE A 44 -2.38 2.85 3.35
CA ILE A 44 -3.15 1.91 4.19
C ILE A 44 -4.31 2.61 4.90
N SER A 45 -4.09 3.79 5.48
CA SER A 45 -5.15 4.55 6.15
C SER A 45 -6.27 4.93 5.19
N PHE A 46 -5.92 5.40 3.98
CA PHE A 46 -6.88 5.70 2.94
C PHE A 46 -7.68 4.47 2.50
N CYS A 47 -7.01 3.36 2.18
CA CYS A 47 -7.68 2.14 1.73
C CYS A 47 -8.55 1.52 2.85
N SER A 48 -8.05 1.51 4.07
CA SER A 48 -8.79 1.04 5.26
C SER A 48 -10.04 1.87 5.53
N SER A 49 -9.97 3.20 5.38
CA SER A 49 -11.13 4.09 5.52
C SER A 49 -12.27 3.79 4.53
N LYS A 50 -11.94 3.10 3.42
CA LYS A 50 -12.88 2.66 2.39
C LYS A 50 -13.28 1.19 2.53
N GLY A 51 -12.82 0.50 3.56
CA GLY A 51 -13.11 -0.91 3.82
C GLY A 51 -12.25 -1.90 3.04
N TYR A 52 -11.17 -1.46 2.40
CA TYR A 52 -10.28 -2.38 1.68
C TYR A 52 -9.28 -3.06 2.61
N THR A 53 -9.01 -4.33 2.34
CA THR A 53 -8.02 -5.17 3.06
C THR A 53 -6.66 -5.23 2.38
N MET A 54 -6.51 -4.56 1.23
CA MET A 54 -5.27 -4.45 0.48
C MET A 54 -4.99 -2.98 0.13
N ALA A 55 -3.70 -2.63 0.11
CA ALA A 55 -3.21 -1.31 -0.25
C ALA A 55 -1.86 -1.46 -0.96
N GLY A 56 -1.57 -0.59 -1.92
CA GLY A 56 -0.34 -0.58 -2.69
C GLY A 56 0.21 0.83 -2.82
N VAL A 57 1.53 0.96 -2.79
CA VAL A 57 2.23 2.22 -3.07
C VAL A 57 3.14 2.02 -4.27
N GLU A 58 3.21 3.03 -5.13
CA GLU A 58 4.12 3.11 -6.28
C GLU A 58 4.99 4.35 -6.10
N PHE A 59 6.25 4.27 -6.54
CA PHE A 59 7.26 5.33 -6.50
C PHE A 59 7.85 5.56 -7.89
#